data_AF-X0VBJ5-F1
#
_entry.id   AF-X0VBJ5-F1
#
_cell.length_a   1.000
_cell.length_b   1.000
_cell.length_c   1.000
_cell.angle_alpha   90.00
_cell.angle_beta   90.00
_cell.angle_gamma   90.00
#
_symmetry.space_group_name_H-M   'P 1'
#
loop_
_entity.id
_entity.type
_entity.pdbx_description
1 polymer ?
#
loop_
_entity_poly.entity_id
_entity_poly.type
_entity_poly.pdbx_seq_one_letter_code
_entity_poly.pdbx_strand_id
1 'polypeptide(L)'
;MPEPRNERSVAILCIVAAMCCYAVIPIFLRHFVDYLDPWTVNGVRYSVSALFWLPYVAVYVQRRRRRPPAPAEPAGRNIWLDALPPAAVNLVGQVGWGLCPYYPGNDPATIAFTIRLSFLFTMLFGFAVIPAERPLMKRPLFLCGAAVCLAGLFLMFAQKLAAGGLSSLRGSIILIATTVFWGA
;
A
#
# COMPACT_ATOMS: atom_id res chain seq x y z
N MET A 1 -4.64 10.12 27.57
CA MET A 1 -6.08 9.83 27.72
C MET A 1 -6.31 8.38 27.34
N PRO A 2 -6.87 7.52 28.20
CA PRO A 2 -7.16 6.13 27.84
C PRO A 2 -8.30 6.10 26.81
N GLU A 3 -8.04 5.56 25.62
CA GLU A 3 -9.10 5.35 24.62
C GLU A 3 -10.18 4.40 25.14
N PRO A 4 -11.47 4.66 24.85
CA PRO A 4 -12.56 3.78 25.22
C PRO A 4 -12.36 2.40 24.58
N ARG A 5 -12.54 1.34 25.39
CA ARG A 5 -12.32 -0.07 25.03
C ARG A 5 -13.04 -0.53 23.74
N ASN A 6 -14.13 0.15 23.34
CA ASN A 6 -14.82 -0.09 22.08
C ASN A 6 -14.02 0.35 20.86
N GLU A 7 -13.31 1.48 20.90
CA GLU A 7 -12.53 1.99 19.76
C GLU A 7 -11.38 1.04 19.44
N ARG A 8 -10.69 0.52 20.46
CA ARG A 8 -9.65 -0.50 20.29
C ARG A 8 -10.17 -1.78 19.65
N SER A 9 -11.34 -2.25 20.07
CA SER A 9 -11.92 -3.49 19.54
C SER A 9 -12.33 -3.32 18.08
N VAL A 10 -12.90 -2.17 17.73
CA VAL A 10 -13.23 -1.80 16.34
C VAL A 10 -11.95 -1.69 15.50
N ALA A 11 -10.90 -1.05 16.01
CA ALA A 11 -9.62 -0.93 15.30
C ALA A 11 -8.99 -2.30 15.02
N ILE A 12 -8.96 -3.20 16.00
CA ILE A 12 -8.47 -4.57 15.83
C ILE A 12 -9.29 -5.31 14.77
N LEU A 13 -10.63 -5.21 14.83
CA LEU A 13 -11.51 -5.86 13.86
C LEU A 13 -11.26 -5.33 12.43
N CYS A 14 -11.11 -4.03 12.27
CA CYS A 14 -10.80 -3.40 10.99
C CYS A 14 -9.45 -3.87 10.42
N ILE A 15 -8.42 -3.99 11.26
CA ILE A 15 -7.10 -4.47 10.82
C ILE A 15 -7.18 -5.93 10.39
N VAL A 16 -7.82 -6.80 11.19
CA VAL A 16 -7.97 -8.22 10.85
C VAL A 16 -8.78 -8.40 9.57
N ALA A 17 -9.89 -7.68 9.42
CA ALA A 17 -10.69 -7.71 8.20
C ALA A 17 -9.89 -7.24 6.98
N ALA A 18 -9.14 -6.14 7.11
CA ALA A 18 -8.26 -5.66 6.05
C ALA A 18 -7.20 -6.70 5.66
N MET A 19 -6.56 -7.35 6.65
CA MET A 19 -5.58 -8.42 6.39
C MET A 19 -6.20 -9.59 5.62
N CYS A 20 -7.39 -10.04 6.01
CA CYS A 20 -8.10 -11.11 5.30
C CYS A 20 -8.42 -10.72 3.86
N CYS A 21 -8.95 -9.51 3.64
CA CYS A 21 -9.24 -9.01 2.30
C CYS A 21 -7.99 -8.94 1.43
N TYR A 22 -6.86 -8.44 1.96
CA TYR A 22 -5.61 -8.29 1.22
C TYR A 22 -4.90 -9.62 0.94
N ALA A 23 -5.00 -10.60 1.85
CA ALA A 23 -4.36 -11.91 1.67
C ALA A 23 -4.94 -12.72 0.49
N VAL A 24 -6.22 -12.50 0.20
CA VAL A 24 -6.98 -13.24 -0.81
C VAL A 24 -6.70 -12.75 -2.24
N ILE A 25 -6.42 -11.44 -2.41
CA ILE A 25 -6.21 -10.79 -3.71
C ILE A 25 -5.13 -11.46 -4.59
N PRO A 26 -3.89 -11.72 -4.12
CA PRO A 26 -2.84 -12.27 -4.99
C PRO A 26 -3.15 -13.69 -5.50
N ILE A 27 -3.92 -14.48 -4.74
CA ILE A 27 -4.36 -15.82 -5.14
C ILE A 27 -5.32 -15.71 -6.33
N PHE A 28 -6.33 -14.84 -6.22
CA PHE A 28 -7.27 -14.59 -7.32
C PHE A 28 -6.58 -13.96 -8.52
N LEU A 29 -5.69 -12.98 -8.32
CA LEU A 29 -4.95 -12.37 -9.42
C LEU A 29 -4.18 -13.43 -10.20
N ARG A 30 -3.45 -14.33 -9.52
CA ARG A 30 -2.74 -15.43 -10.20
C ARG A 30 -3.69 -16.35 -10.97
N HIS A 31 -4.82 -16.71 -10.38
CA HIS A 31 -5.81 -17.56 -11.04
C HIS A 31 -6.40 -16.91 -12.31
N PHE A 32 -6.56 -15.59 -12.31
CA PHE A 32 -7.12 -14.85 -13.45
C PHE A 32 -6.10 -14.43 -14.51
N VAL A 33 -4.79 -14.58 -14.28
CA VAL A 33 -3.73 -14.26 -15.27
C VAL A 33 -3.98 -14.96 -16.60
N ASP A 34 -4.51 -16.18 -16.58
CA ASP A 34 -4.74 -16.98 -17.79
C ASP A 34 -6.00 -16.57 -18.57
N TYR A 35 -6.89 -15.76 -17.96
CA TYR A 35 -8.22 -15.43 -18.50
C TYR A 35 -8.46 -13.95 -18.76
N LEU A 36 -7.76 -13.06 -18.05
CA LEU A 36 -7.97 -11.62 -18.10
C LEU A 36 -6.63 -10.91 -18.31
N ASP A 37 -6.66 -9.80 -19.02
CA ASP A 37 -5.48 -8.95 -19.17
C ASP A 37 -5.32 -8.01 -17.94
N PRO A 38 -4.09 -7.57 -17.62
CA PRO A 38 -3.81 -6.76 -16.43
C PRO A 38 -4.49 -5.38 -16.47
N TRP A 39 -4.78 -4.85 -17.66
CA TRP A 39 -5.37 -3.53 -17.83
C TRP A 39 -6.86 -3.56 -17.54
N THR A 40 -7.57 -4.57 -18.03
CA THR A 40 -9.00 -4.78 -17.75
C THR A 40 -9.22 -5.05 -16.26
N VAL A 41 -8.40 -5.90 -15.64
CA VAL A 41 -8.53 -6.17 -14.19
C VAL A 41 -8.33 -4.90 -13.36
N ASN A 42 -7.29 -4.12 -13.66
CA ASN A 42 -7.06 -2.86 -12.96
C ASN A 42 -8.16 -1.83 -13.26
N GLY A 43 -8.58 -1.70 -14.51
CA GLY A 43 -9.68 -0.81 -14.92
C GLY A 43 -10.94 -1.08 -14.12
N VAL A 44 -11.40 -2.34 -14.08
CA VAL A 44 -12.60 -2.72 -13.32
C VAL A 44 -12.42 -2.44 -11.82
N ARG A 45 -11.29 -2.81 -11.23
CA ARG A 45 -11.00 -2.57 -9.80
C ARG A 45 -11.13 -1.08 -9.43
N TYR A 46 -10.55 -0.20 -10.25
CA TYR A 46 -10.59 1.24 -9.99
C TYR A 46 -11.92 1.89 -10.33
N SER A 47 -12.58 1.47 -11.41
CA SER A 47 -13.90 1.98 -11.77
C SER A 47 -14.94 1.65 -10.70
N VAL A 48 -14.96 0.41 -10.21
CA VAL A 48 -15.87 0.01 -9.12
C VAL A 48 -15.56 0.78 -7.83
N SER A 49 -14.28 0.90 -7.46
CA SER A 49 -13.88 1.67 -6.27
C SER A 49 -14.24 3.15 -6.39
N ALA A 50 -14.04 3.75 -7.57
CA ALA A 50 -14.39 5.13 -7.83
C ALA A 50 -15.90 5.35 -7.71
N LEU A 51 -16.72 4.51 -8.35
CA LEU A 51 -18.18 4.59 -8.28
C LEU A 51 -18.71 4.41 -6.86
N PHE A 52 -18.09 3.50 -6.08
CA PHE A 52 -18.45 3.27 -4.69
C PHE A 52 -18.16 4.49 -3.80
N TRP A 53 -17.01 5.15 -3.96
CA TRP A 53 -16.60 6.27 -3.12
C TRP A 53 -17.08 7.65 -3.61
N LEU A 54 -17.38 7.81 -4.90
CA LEU A 54 -17.85 9.05 -5.51
C LEU A 54 -19.04 9.70 -4.76
N PRO A 55 -20.12 8.97 -4.38
CA PRO A 55 -21.24 9.59 -3.66
C PRO A 55 -20.82 10.13 -2.29
N TYR A 56 -19.95 9.43 -1.57
CA TYR A 56 -19.46 9.88 -0.27
C TYR A 56 -18.62 11.15 -0.39
N VAL A 57 -17.72 11.21 -1.38
CA VAL A 57 -16.91 12.40 -1.64
C VAL A 57 -17.78 13.58 -2.06
N ALA A 58 -18.78 13.36 -2.91
CA ALA A 58 -19.71 14.41 -3.34
C ALA A 58 -20.50 15.00 -2.17
N VAL A 59 -21.04 14.15 -1.28
CA VAL A 59 -21.74 14.58 -0.06
C VAL A 59 -20.80 15.33 0.88
N TYR A 60 -19.56 14.85 1.05
CA TYR A 60 -18.56 15.51 1.89
C TYR A 60 -18.21 16.92 1.38
N VAL A 61 -17.95 17.06 0.07
CA VAL A 61 -17.67 18.36 -0.57
C VAL A 61 -18.87 19.29 -0.44
N GLN A 62 -20.09 18.79 -0.64
CA GLN A 62 -21.31 19.59 -0.50
C GLN A 62 -21.52 20.06 0.95
N ARG A 63 -21.26 19.22 1.95
CA ARG A 63 -21.34 19.58 3.37
C ARG A 63 -20.27 20.60 3.77
N ARG A 64 -19.03 20.46 3.25
CA ARG A 64 -17.94 21.42 3.51
C ARG A 64 -18.25 22.80 2.93
N ARG A 65 -18.84 22.87 1.72
CA ARG A 65 -19.27 24.14 1.10
C ARG A 65 -20.35 24.89 1.88
N ARG A 66 -21.11 24.18 2.74
CA ARG A 66 -22.17 24.76 3.58
C ARG A 66 -21.69 25.21 4.96
N ARG A 67 -20.47 24.84 5.38
CA ARG A 67 -19.92 25.29 6.67
C ARG A 67 -19.21 26.64 6.51
N PRO A 68 -19.38 27.57 7.46
CA PRO A 68 -18.55 28.77 7.49
C PRO A 68 -17.07 28.38 7.62
N PRO A 69 -16.16 29.06 6.90
CA PRO A 69 -14.74 28.73 6.94
C PRO A 69 -14.22 28.85 8.37
N ALA A 70 -13.59 27.79 8.87
CA ALA A 70 -12.92 27.83 10.17
C ALA A 70 -11.71 28.79 10.08
N PRO A 71 -11.39 29.56 11.13
CA PRO A 71 -10.39 30.63 11.11
C PRO A 71 -8.94 30.18 10.80
N ALA A 72 -8.68 28.87 10.71
CA ALA A 72 -7.38 28.28 10.44
C ALA A 72 -7.31 27.47 9.14
N GLU A 73 -8.38 27.40 8.33
CA GLU A 73 -8.33 26.69 7.06
C GLU A 73 -7.70 27.57 5.97
N PRO A 74 -6.60 27.13 5.33
CA PRO A 74 -6.01 27.84 4.20
C PRO A 74 -7.04 28.00 3.08
N ALA A 75 -7.38 29.24 2.74
CA ALA A 75 -8.27 29.56 1.64
C ALA A 75 -7.68 29.01 0.33
N GLY A 76 -8.36 28.05 -0.31
CA GLY A 76 -8.01 27.58 -1.66
C GLY A 76 -7.58 26.11 -1.80
N ARG A 77 -7.53 25.31 -0.72
CA ARG A 77 -7.24 23.86 -0.87
C ARG A 77 -8.39 23.11 -1.56
N ASN A 78 -8.15 22.75 -2.81
CA ASN A 78 -9.04 21.91 -3.60
C ASN A 78 -8.71 20.44 -3.32
N ILE A 79 -9.62 19.73 -2.65
CA ILE A 79 -9.48 18.31 -2.30
C ILE A 79 -9.12 17.48 -3.54
N TRP A 80 -9.64 17.85 -4.72
CA TRP A 80 -9.36 17.15 -5.97
C TRP A 80 -7.91 17.33 -6.44
N LEU A 81 -7.32 18.52 -6.25
CA LEU A 81 -5.93 18.78 -6.61
C LEU A 81 -4.96 18.19 -5.57
N ASP A 82 -5.30 18.32 -4.28
CA ASP A 82 -4.52 17.75 -3.17
C ASP A 82 -4.46 16.21 -3.24
N ALA A 83 -5.45 15.56 -3.86
CA ALA A 83 -5.50 14.12 -4.05
C ALA A 83 -4.70 13.63 -5.26
N LEU A 84 -4.29 14.51 -6.20
CA LEU A 84 -3.55 14.09 -7.40
C LEU A 84 -2.18 13.49 -7.07
N PRO A 85 -1.33 14.08 -6.19
CA PRO A 85 -0.04 13.49 -5.86
C PRO A 85 -0.13 12.06 -5.30
N PRO A 86 -0.94 11.76 -4.26
CA PRO A 86 -1.05 10.39 -3.77
C PRO A 86 -1.73 9.45 -4.77
N ALA A 87 -2.67 9.96 -5.58
CA ALA A 87 -3.30 9.16 -6.64
C ALA A 87 -2.30 8.75 -7.73
N ALA A 88 -1.40 9.65 -8.14
CA ALA A 88 -0.39 9.36 -9.15
C ALA A 88 0.61 8.29 -8.68
N VAL A 89 1.10 8.43 -7.44
CA VAL A 89 2.00 7.44 -6.81
C VAL A 89 1.33 6.07 -6.70
N ASN A 90 0.09 6.04 -6.22
CA ASN A 90 -0.67 4.80 -6.09
C ASN A 90 -0.95 4.17 -7.46
N LEU A 91 -1.25 4.96 -8.51
CA LEU A 91 -1.47 4.46 -9.86
C LEU A 91 -0.25 3.69 -10.38
N VAL A 92 0.95 4.26 -10.23
CA VAL A 92 2.20 3.61 -10.65
C VAL A 92 2.43 2.30 -9.90
N GLY A 93 2.29 2.32 -8.57
CA GLY A 93 2.43 1.11 -7.76
C GLY A 93 1.41 0.02 -8.14
N GLN A 94 0.20 0.40 -8.53
CA GLN A 94 -0.88 -0.55 -8.81
C GLN A 94 -0.82 -1.13 -10.21
N VAL A 95 -0.33 -0.35 -11.18
CA VAL A 95 0.05 -0.88 -12.50
C VAL A 95 1.17 -1.90 -12.33
N GLY A 96 2.19 -1.58 -11.54
CA GLY A 96 3.26 -2.52 -11.20
C GLY A 96 2.72 -3.80 -10.56
N TRP A 97 1.87 -3.69 -9.54
CA TRP A 97 1.23 -4.84 -8.87
C TRP A 97 0.41 -5.71 -9.81
N GLY A 98 -0.37 -5.10 -10.70
CA GLY A 98 -1.17 -5.82 -11.69
C GLY A 98 -0.33 -6.55 -12.74
N LEU A 99 0.83 -6.00 -13.11
CA LEU A 99 1.74 -6.60 -14.10
C LEU A 99 2.64 -7.69 -13.51
N CYS A 100 2.94 -7.64 -12.22
CA CYS A 100 3.87 -8.58 -11.56
C CYS A 100 3.56 -10.07 -11.80
N PRO A 101 2.30 -10.55 -11.74
CA PRO A 101 1.94 -11.96 -11.98
C PRO A 101 2.14 -12.46 -13.42
N TYR A 102 2.28 -11.55 -14.38
CA TYR A 102 2.39 -11.86 -15.82
C TYR A 102 3.84 -12.10 -16.26
N TYR A 103 4.84 -11.75 -15.43
CA TYR A 103 6.24 -11.98 -15.75
C TYR A 103 6.68 -13.40 -15.36
N PRO A 104 7.39 -14.11 -16.25
CA PRO A 104 7.95 -15.42 -15.93
C PRO A 104 8.93 -15.29 -14.75
N GLY A 105 8.87 -16.20 -13.78
CA GLY A 105 9.72 -16.18 -12.57
C GLY A 105 9.12 -15.50 -11.33
N ASN A 106 8.01 -14.77 -11.48
CA ASN A 106 7.27 -14.18 -10.36
C ASN A 106 6.15 -15.12 -9.88
N ASP A 107 6.51 -16.14 -9.10
CA ASP A 107 5.51 -16.96 -8.42
C ASP A 107 4.75 -16.15 -7.34
N PRO A 108 3.50 -16.53 -7.00
CA PRO A 108 2.70 -15.81 -6.01
C PRO A 108 3.39 -15.64 -4.66
N ALA A 109 4.23 -16.60 -4.25
CA ALA A 109 4.95 -16.51 -3.00
C ALA A 109 6.00 -15.40 -3.03
N THR A 110 6.81 -15.29 -4.09
CA THR A 110 7.76 -14.18 -4.22
C THR A 110 7.10 -12.83 -4.44
N ILE A 111 5.95 -12.75 -5.10
CA ILE A 111 5.15 -11.51 -5.15
C ILE A 111 4.70 -11.12 -3.73
N ALA A 112 4.11 -12.06 -2.99
CA ALA A 112 3.62 -11.83 -1.62
C ALA A 112 4.75 -11.52 -0.62
N PHE A 113 5.96 -12.06 -0.81
CA PHE A 113 7.10 -11.73 0.03
C PHE A 113 7.71 -10.39 -0.33
N THR A 114 7.91 -10.11 -1.62
CA THR A 114 8.52 -8.85 -2.04
C THR A 114 7.64 -7.67 -1.68
N ILE A 115 6.31 -7.78 -1.80
CA ILE A 115 5.45 -6.67 -1.41
C ILE A 115 5.59 -6.28 0.07
N ARG A 116 6.00 -7.21 0.94
CA ARG A 116 6.26 -6.88 2.35
C ARG A 116 7.42 -5.89 2.51
N LEU A 117 8.33 -5.75 1.53
CA LEU A 117 9.35 -4.69 1.56
C LEU A 117 8.74 -3.28 1.55
N SER A 118 7.48 -3.11 1.14
CA SER A 118 6.84 -1.79 1.13
C SER A 118 6.88 -1.13 2.50
N PHE A 119 6.81 -1.90 3.61
CA PHE A 119 6.86 -1.35 4.96
C PHE A 119 8.18 -0.60 5.23
N LEU A 120 9.30 -1.07 4.66
CA LEU A 120 10.60 -0.41 4.81
C LEU A 120 10.58 0.94 4.11
N PHE A 121 10.05 0.99 2.90
CA PHE A 121 9.90 2.22 2.15
C PHE A 121 8.92 3.17 2.84
N THR A 122 7.80 2.68 3.38
CA THR A 122 6.88 3.47 4.22
C THR A 122 7.58 4.08 5.43
N MET A 123 8.43 3.32 6.11
CA MET A 123 9.21 3.83 7.23
C MET A 123 10.18 4.93 6.78
N LEU A 124 10.90 4.73 5.67
CA LEU A 124 11.86 5.71 5.14
C LEU A 124 11.16 7.00 4.68
N PHE A 125 10.06 6.88 3.93
CA PHE A 125 9.28 8.02 3.47
C PHE A 125 8.58 8.74 4.63
N GLY A 126 8.05 8.00 5.60
CA GLY A 126 7.52 8.57 6.84
C GLY A 126 8.54 9.44 7.56
N PHE A 127 9.78 8.96 7.73
CA PHE A 127 10.85 9.76 8.33
C PHE A 127 11.31 10.95 7.48
N ALA A 128 11.27 10.82 6.15
CA ALA A 128 11.64 11.89 5.23
C ALA A 128 10.59 13.01 5.25
N VAL A 129 9.32 12.65 5.06
CA VAL A 129 8.19 13.56 4.81
C VAL A 129 7.53 14.04 6.10
N ILE A 130 7.54 13.26 7.17
CA ILE A 130 6.85 13.57 8.44
C ILE A 130 7.89 13.88 9.54
N PRO A 131 8.18 15.17 9.84
CA PRO A 131 9.15 15.53 10.85
C PRO A 131 8.82 14.97 12.25
N ALA A 132 7.53 14.78 12.54
CA ALA A 132 7.03 14.24 13.80
C ALA A 132 7.45 12.78 14.05
N GLU A 133 7.80 12.02 13.01
CA GLU A 133 8.20 10.61 13.14
C GLU A 133 9.70 10.42 13.37
N ARG A 134 10.54 11.43 13.08
CA ARG A 134 12.01 11.36 13.24
C ARG A 134 12.49 11.03 14.66
N PRO A 135 11.82 11.44 15.76
CA PRO A 135 12.18 11.01 17.10
C PRO A 135 12.02 9.49 17.32
N LEU A 136 11.13 8.83 16.57
CA LEU A 136 10.87 7.39 16.68
C LEU A 136 12.08 6.56 16.22
N MET A 137 12.81 7.04 15.21
CA MET A 137 14.06 6.43 14.71
C MET A 137 15.15 6.35 15.79
N LYS A 138 15.09 7.20 16.81
CA LYS A 138 16.05 7.21 17.92
C LYS A 138 15.68 6.22 19.04
N ARG A 139 14.50 5.60 19.00
CA ARG A 139 14.05 4.69 20.06
C ARG A 139 14.64 3.29 19.86
N PRO A 140 15.34 2.73 20.86
CA PRO A 140 16.01 1.43 20.71
C PRO A 140 15.03 0.26 20.52
N LEU A 141 13.84 0.31 21.13
CA LEU A 141 12.77 -0.67 20.91
C LEU A 141 12.30 -0.69 19.46
N PHE A 142 12.18 0.49 18.84
CA PHE A 142 11.78 0.61 17.44
C PHE A 142 12.86 0.03 16.52
N LEU A 143 14.13 0.35 16.76
CA LEU A 143 15.26 -0.19 16.00
C LEU A 143 15.38 -1.71 16.14
N CYS A 144 15.15 -2.25 17.33
CA CYS A 144 15.12 -3.69 17.56
C CYS A 144 13.99 -4.37 16.76
N GLY A 145 12.77 -3.82 16.81
CA GLY A 145 11.65 -4.30 16.01
C GLY A 145 11.93 -4.24 14.50
N ALA A 146 12.50 -3.13 14.03
CA ALA A 146 12.91 -2.98 12.63
C ALA A 146 13.97 -4.02 12.22
N ALA A 147 14.96 -4.27 13.07
CA ALA A 147 15.99 -5.28 12.83
C ALA A 147 15.41 -6.71 12.77
N VAL A 148 14.47 -7.05 13.65
CA VAL A 148 13.76 -8.34 13.62
C VAL A 148 12.95 -8.48 12.34
N CYS A 149 12.24 -7.44 11.91
CA CYS A 149 11.48 -7.45 10.64
C CYS A 149 12.41 -7.62 9.43
N LEU A 150 13.56 -6.92 9.41
CA LEU A 150 14.58 -7.06 8.37
C LEU A 150 15.19 -8.46 8.34
N ALA A 151 15.48 -9.04 9.50
CA ALA A 151 16.00 -10.41 9.60
C ALA A 151 14.96 -11.44 9.11
N GLY A 152 13.70 -11.31 9.52
CA GLY A 152 12.61 -12.16 9.04
C GLY A 152 12.43 -12.07 7.53
N LEU A 153 12.53 -10.86 6.96
CA LEU A 153 12.50 -10.66 5.53
C LEU A 153 13.68 -11.34 4.82
N PHE A 154 14.90 -11.15 5.32
CA PHE A 154 16.10 -11.78 4.74
C PHE A 154 15.99 -13.31 4.73
N LEU A 155 15.53 -13.91 5.83
CA LEU A 155 15.30 -15.35 5.94
C LEU A 155 14.28 -15.86 4.90
N MET A 156 13.23 -15.09 4.62
CA MET A 156 12.25 -15.44 3.57
C MET A 156 12.88 -15.47 2.18
N PHE A 157 13.83 -14.57 1.88
CA PHE A 157 14.51 -14.53 0.58
C PHE A 157 15.71 -15.48 0.48
N ALA A 158 16.28 -15.90 1.61
CA ALA A 158 17.50 -16.72 1.64
C ALA A 158 17.34 -18.04 0.86
N GLN A 159 16.21 -18.72 1.00
CA GLN A 159 15.93 -19.97 0.26
C GLN A 159 15.82 -19.73 -1.25
N LYS A 160 15.19 -18.63 -1.66
CA LYS A 160 15.03 -18.29 -3.08
C LYS A 160 16.34 -17.85 -3.74
N LEU A 161 17.19 -17.12 -3.01
CA LEU A 161 18.54 -16.78 -3.46
C LEU A 161 19.41 -18.04 -3.59
N ALA A 162 19.37 -18.94 -2.60
CA ALA A 162 20.12 -20.18 -2.60
C ALA A 162 19.72 -21.12 -3.76
N ALA A 163 18.45 -21.07 -4.18
CA ALA A 163 17.93 -21.85 -5.30
C ALA A 163 18.20 -21.22 -6.69
N GLY A 164 18.95 -20.10 -6.78
CA GLY A 164 19.24 -19.43 -8.05
C GLY A 164 18.04 -18.73 -8.71
N GLY A 165 16.97 -18.47 -7.94
CA GLY A 165 15.63 -18.11 -8.42
C GLY A 165 15.40 -16.68 -8.90
N LEU A 166 16.42 -15.99 -9.44
CA LEU A 166 16.24 -14.72 -10.15
C LEU A 166 16.08 -14.98 -11.66
N SER A 167 15.10 -15.80 -12.02
CA SER A 167 14.89 -16.24 -13.42
C SER A 167 14.38 -15.14 -14.35
N SER A 168 13.95 -13.99 -13.82
CA SER A 168 13.61 -12.80 -14.64
C SER A 168 13.97 -11.49 -13.94
N LEU A 169 15.04 -10.87 -14.46
CA LEU A 169 15.53 -9.56 -14.03
C LEU A 169 14.44 -8.47 -14.17
N ARG A 170 13.65 -8.52 -15.25
CA ARG A 170 12.60 -7.53 -15.54
C ARG A 170 11.45 -7.60 -14.53
N GLY A 171 10.97 -8.80 -14.20
CA GLY A 171 9.92 -8.99 -13.20
C GLY A 171 10.34 -8.54 -11.81
N SER A 172 11.60 -8.77 -11.44
CA SER A 172 12.17 -8.38 -10.14
C SER A 172 12.29 -6.86 -10.00
N ILE A 173 12.74 -6.16 -11.05
CA ILE A 173 12.82 -4.70 -11.06
C ILE A 173 11.43 -4.06 -10.89
N ILE A 174 10.42 -4.58 -11.59
CA ILE A 174 9.04 -4.07 -11.49
C ILE A 174 8.47 -4.32 -10.10
N LEU A 175 8.75 -5.48 -9.51
CA LEU A 175 8.28 -5.84 -8.17
C LEU A 175 8.92 -4.94 -7.09
N ILE A 176 10.22 -4.66 -7.20
CA ILE A 176 10.91 -3.71 -6.31
C ILE A 176 10.39 -2.29 -6.51
N ALA A 177 10.26 -1.83 -7.76
CA ALA A 177 9.70 -0.51 -8.03
C ALA A 177 8.28 -0.38 -7.44
N THR A 178 7.45 -1.42 -7.58
CA THR A 178 6.11 -1.48 -6.98
C THR A 178 6.15 -1.30 -5.47
N THR A 179 7.10 -1.95 -4.78
CA THR A 179 7.23 -1.80 -3.31
C THR A 179 7.60 -0.39 -2.88
N VAL A 180 8.42 0.31 -3.68
CA VAL A 180 8.79 1.71 -3.41
C VAL A 180 7.56 2.60 -3.55
N PHE A 181 6.80 2.46 -4.64
CA PHE A 181 5.61 3.29 -4.89
C PHE A 181 4.46 3.00 -3.93
N TRP A 182 4.31 1.78 -3.44
CA TRP A 182 3.36 1.49 -2.35
C TRP A 182 3.84 1.99 -0.99
N GLY A 183 5.14 2.22 -0.84
CA GLY A 183 5.72 2.77 0.39
C GLY A 183 5.61 4.28 0.49
N ALA A 184 5.49 4.99 -0.63
CA ALA A 184 5.44 6.45 -0.71
C ALA A 184 4.03 7.00 -0.46
#